data_AF-A0A816NN79-F1
#
_entry.id   AF-A0A816NN79-F1
#
_cell.length_a   1.000
_cell.length_b   1.000
_cell.length_c   1.000
_cell.angle_alpha   90.00
_cell.angle_beta   90.00
_cell.angle_gamma   90.00
#
_symmetry.space_group_name_H-M   'P 1'
#
loop_
_entity.id
_entity.type
_entity.pdbx_description
1 polymer ?
#
loop_
_entity_poly.entity_id
_entity_poly.type
_entity_poly.pdbx_seq_one_letter_code
_entity_poly.pdbx_strand_id
1 'polypeptide(L)'
;MFCHNETNKILDETDSWSNDNNQLLTNSDRLWIITHIQNRRRDRQSLQDYVRKNKEIFKIQYILNIKYEEIESWENHLHQEENTLAKAEKHIGEDLTLFDQFLDACNRNANEAAFRVEEESRKKDELINEIKRLQKTLVSYHNDHNHLTDILKQSRRYQQFLFKFAPKEWRADIVQQWKSNEIENNQSSELMSIPNEQIDIKFYNDSHAITNENYSVYFTKPEQLLDIFTEMEEKSLPLVEKSQYTSEILDRIHSTIKNTISEHNHEVEQLKIKINQFEEVIKQEIEREISCQHILAQCKNEKNDPLIEQIKNTTEILYKKHIISNDMGISTIHMLQTIENKIKSLLNIIEHMDSSAVMEAEKFRENSIRAIERQEKIRQEKVINEFRHQKTLLRTSAPPYQKV
;
A
#
# COMPACT_ATOMS: atom_id res chain seq x y z
N MET A 1 -110.80 -11.09 42.07
CA MET A 1 -111.98 -10.85 41.21
C MET A 1 -113.23 -11.32 41.95
N PHE A 2 -114.42 -10.89 41.49
CA PHE A 2 -115.77 -11.24 41.94
C PHE A 2 -115.96 -12.76 42.27
N CYS A 3 -116.88 -13.20 43.15
CA CYS A 3 -118.30 -12.84 43.26
C CYS A 3 -118.90 -12.80 44.70
N HIS A 4 -120.12 -12.26 44.81
CA HIS A 4 -120.95 -12.15 46.02
C HIS A 4 -122.12 -13.16 46.07
N ASN A 5 -122.63 -13.41 47.29
CA ASN A 5 -123.99 -13.75 47.73
C ASN A 5 -125.10 -14.23 46.76
N GLU A 6 -125.75 -15.35 47.13
CA GLU A 6 -127.17 -15.72 46.91
C GLU A 6 -127.55 -16.83 47.94
N THR A 7 -128.78 -17.07 48.42
CA THR A 7 -129.92 -16.18 48.80
C THR A 7 -130.84 -16.90 49.82
N ASN A 8 -131.57 -16.17 50.69
CA ASN A 8 -132.62 -16.71 51.59
C ASN A 8 -134.03 -16.45 51.03
N LYS A 9 -134.94 -17.46 50.94
CA LYS A 9 -136.43 -17.30 51.10
C LYS A 9 -137.27 -18.59 50.89
N ILE A 10 -138.56 -18.52 51.34
CA ILE A 10 -139.73 -19.43 51.11
C ILE A 10 -139.81 -20.65 52.07
N LEU A 11 -140.93 -21.05 52.67
CA LEU A 11 -142.16 -20.36 53.20
C LEU A 11 -142.98 -21.40 54.03
N ASP A 12 -143.96 -20.95 54.81
CA ASP A 12 -144.92 -21.78 55.56
C ASP A 12 -145.91 -22.55 54.67
N GLU A 13 -146.46 -23.66 55.17
CA GLU A 13 -147.86 -24.06 54.94
C GLU A 13 -148.35 -25.05 56.03
N THR A 14 -149.60 -24.88 56.47
CA THR A 14 -150.25 -25.69 57.53
C THR A 14 -151.55 -26.35 57.03
N ASP A 15 -152.22 -27.07 57.95
CA ASP A 15 -153.59 -27.60 57.85
C ASP A 15 -153.71 -28.90 57.05
N SER A 16 -154.57 -29.86 57.35
CA SER A 16 -155.47 -30.23 58.45
C SER A 16 -156.21 -31.49 57.94
N TRP A 17 -156.82 -32.30 58.80
CA TRP A 17 -158.27 -32.54 58.78
C TRP A 17 -158.68 -33.47 59.94
N SER A 18 -159.77 -33.06 60.59
CA SER A 18 -160.52 -33.77 61.63
C SER A 18 -161.04 -35.13 61.12
N ASN A 19 -160.95 -36.22 61.89
CA ASN A 19 -161.92 -36.66 62.90
C ASN A 19 -163.34 -36.87 62.34
N ASP A 20 -163.83 -38.11 62.32
CA ASP A 20 -165.07 -38.45 63.04
C ASP A 20 -165.49 -39.95 63.04
N ASN A 21 -166.16 -40.30 64.15
CA ASN A 21 -167.19 -41.33 64.34
C ASN A 21 -166.86 -42.84 64.41
N ASN A 22 -167.03 -43.33 65.65
CA ASN A 22 -167.17 -44.72 66.09
C ASN A 22 -168.20 -45.55 65.30
N GLN A 23 -167.85 -46.80 64.97
CA GLN A 23 -168.76 -47.95 64.99
C GLN A 23 -167.98 -49.25 65.28
N LEU A 24 -168.59 -50.20 65.99
CA LEU A 24 -167.94 -51.38 66.54
C LEU A 24 -167.56 -52.41 65.45
N LEU A 25 -166.27 -52.73 65.33
CA LEU A 25 -165.75 -53.79 64.46
C LEU A 25 -165.67 -55.16 65.18
N THR A 26 -165.66 -56.24 64.41
CA THR A 26 -166.07 -57.58 64.84
C THR A 26 -164.89 -58.54 65.07
N ASN A 27 -165.17 -59.83 65.29
CA ASN A 27 -164.16 -60.79 65.73
C ASN A 27 -163.04 -61.06 64.69
N SER A 28 -163.27 -60.73 63.41
CA SER A 28 -162.24 -60.81 62.35
C SER A 28 -161.12 -59.77 62.57
N ASP A 29 -161.49 -58.58 63.01
CA ASP A 29 -160.56 -57.45 63.17
C ASP A 29 -159.57 -57.69 64.32
N ARG A 30 -159.98 -58.46 65.33
CA ARG A 30 -159.12 -58.90 66.43
C ARG A 30 -157.98 -59.82 65.96
N LEU A 31 -158.21 -60.68 64.97
CA LEU A 31 -157.19 -61.59 64.43
C LEU A 31 -156.19 -60.84 63.53
N TRP A 32 -156.66 -59.86 62.74
CA TRP A 32 -155.77 -58.98 61.99
C TRP A 32 -154.88 -58.14 62.92
N ILE A 33 -155.46 -57.55 63.98
CA ILE A 33 -154.68 -56.76 64.96
C ILE A 33 -153.59 -57.61 65.63
N ILE A 34 -153.89 -58.86 66.04
CA ILE A 34 -152.89 -59.75 66.68
C ILE A 34 -151.73 -60.08 65.73
N THR A 35 -152.01 -60.40 64.47
CA THR A 35 -150.97 -60.68 63.47
C THR A 35 -150.17 -59.43 63.08
N HIS A 36 -150.81 -58.26 63.00
CA HIS A 36 -150.15 -56.99 62.73
C HIS A 36 -149.22 -56.54 63.88
N ILE A 37 -149.62 -56.79 65.13
CA ILE A 37 -148.79 -56.57 66.33
C ILE A 37 -147.57 -57.51 66.37
N GLN A 38 -147.72 -58.77 65.94
CA GLN A 38 -146.60 -59.71 65.84
C GLN A 38 -145.58 -59.30 64.78
N ASN A 39 -146.02 -58.78 63.62
CA ASN A 39 -145.11 -58.25 62.60
C ASN A 39 -144.39 -56.98 63.06
N ARG A 40 -145.07 -56.04 63.75
CA ARG A 40 -144.42 -54.86 64.38
C ARG A 40 -143.35 -55.20 65.43
N ARG A 41 -143.26 -56.45 65.91
CA ARG A 41 -142.17 -56.91 66.78
C ARG A 41 -140.94 -57.44 66.02
N ARG A 42 -141.04 -57.74 64.72
CA ARG A 42 -139.93 -58.25 63.89
C ARG A 42 -139.11 -57.14 63.24
N ASP A 43 -139.74 -56.05 62.81
CA ASP A 43 -139.06 -54.93 62.12
C ASP A 43 -138.43 -53.88 63.05
N ARG A 44 -138.44 -54.11 64.37
CA ARG A 44 -137.55 -53.38 65.26
C ARG A 44 -136.15 -53.99 65.15
N GLN A 45 -135.30 -53.39 64.32
CA GLN A 45 -133.85 -53.50 64.50
C GLN A 45 -133.56 -53.26 65.99
N SER A 46 -132.76 -54.14 66.62
CA SER A 46 -132.51 -54.02 68.05
C SER A 46 -131.96 -52.64 68.35
N LEU A 47 -132.33 -52.05 69.49
CA LEU A 47 -131.76 -50.77 69.92
C LEU A 47 -130.22 -50.81 69.89
N GLN A 48 -129.64 -51.99 70.14
CA GLN A 48 -128.20 -52.27 70.02
C GLN A 48 -127.67 -52.17 68.59
N ASP A 49 -128.42 -52.57 67.56
CA ASP A 49 -128.00 -52.47 66.15
C ASP A 49 -128.11 -51.05 65.63
N TYR A 50 -129.15 -50.30 66.04
CA TYR A 50 -129.26 -48.86 65.78
C TYR A 50 -128.11 -48.09 66.44
N VAL A 51 -127.83 -48.38 67.72
CA VAL A 51 -126.67 -47.82 68.44
C VAL A 51 -125.35 -48.24 67.80
N ARG A 52 -125.22 -49.46 67.27
CA ARG A 52 -124.02 -49.92 66.54
C ARG A 52 -123.84 -49.16 65.23
N LYS A 53 -124.89 -49.05 64.40
CA LYS A 53 -124.85 -48.30 63.14
C LYS A 53 -124.55 -46.82 63.37
N ASN A 54 -125.18 -46.17 64.34
CA ASN A 54 -124.86 -44.78 64.67
C ASN A 54 -123.41 -44.64 65.15
N LYS A 55 -122.87 -45.58 65.94
CA LYS A 55 -121.45 -45.57 66.33
C LYS A 55 -120.50 -45.73 65.13
N GLU A 56 -120.81 -46.61 64.17
CA GLU A 56 -120.01 -46.72 62.94
C GLU A 56 -120.13 -45.46 62.06
N ILE A 57 -121.32 -44.84 61.98
CA ILE A 57 -121.51 -43.55 61.29
C ILE A 57 -120.67 -42.45 61.95
N PHE A 58 -120.74 -42.29 63.27
CA PHE A 58 -119.90 -41.32 64.00
C PHE A 58 -118.40 -41.61 63.83
N LYS A 59 -118.00 -42.87 63.81
CA LYS A 59 -116.60 -43.27 63.58
C LYS A 59 -116.13 -42.94 62.16
N ILE A 60 -116.95 -43.22 61.14
CA ILE A 60 -116.66 -42.85 59.75
C ILE A 60 -116.62 -41.32 59.60
N GLN A 61 -117.57 -40.60 60.22
CA GLN A 61 -117.61 -39.14 60.16
C GLN A 61 -116.43 -38.49 60.88
N TYR A 62 -115.97 -39.06 62.00
CA TYR A 62 -114.75 -38.65 62.68
C TYR A 62 -113.48 -38.91 61.84
N ILE A 63 -113.38 -40.10 61.20
CA ILE A 63 -112.28 -40.42 60.29
C ILE A 63 -112.27 -39.50 59.06
N LEU A 64 -113.46 -39.21 58.48
CA LEU A 64 -113.59 -38.26 57.38
C LEU A 64 -113.18 -36.85 57.80
N ASN A 65 -113.59 -36.38 58.99
CA ASN A 65 -113.20 -35.07 59.51
C ASN A 65 -111.67 -34.98 59.66
N ILE A 66 -111.03 -35.98 60.28
CA ILE A 66 -109.56 -36.05 60.36
C ILE A 66 -108.93 -36.04 58.95
N LYS A 67 -109.51 -36.76 57.98
CA LYS A 67 -108.95 -36.82 56.63
C LYS A 67 -109.14 -35.51 55.85
N TYR A 68 -110.22 -34.76 56.09
CA TYR A 68 -110.38 -33.41 55.56
C TYR A 68 -109.41 -32.42 56.21
N GLU A 69 -109.24 -32.46 57.54
CA GLU A 69 -108.23 -31.65 58.26
C GLU A 69 -106.79 -31.98 57.80
N GLU A 70 -106.50 -33.26 57.53
CA GLU A 70 -105.21 -33.70 57.00
C GLU A 70 -104.99 -33.20 55.56
N ILE A 71 -106.00 -33.28 54.69
CA ILE A 71 -105.95 -32.71 53.33
C ILE A 71 -105.75 -31.19 53.38
N GLU A 72 -106.51 -30.46 54.19
CA GLU A 72 -106.39 -29.01 54.36
C GLU A 72 -104.98 -28.64 54.87
N SER A 73 -104.41 -29.43 55.77
CA SER A 73 -103.02 -29.27 56.23
C SER A 73 -102.00 -29.48 55.10
N TRP A 74 -102.17 -30.52 54.27
CA TRP A 74 -101.32 -30.77 53.10
C TRP A 74 -101.46 -29.68 52.02
N GLU A 75 -102.68 -29.20 51.75
CA GLU A 75 -102.92 -28.09 50.81
C GLU A 75 -102.28 -26.79 51.31
N ASN A 76 -102.37 -26.50 52.61
CA ASN A 76 -101.67 -25.36 53.22
C ASN A 76 -100.13 -25.50 53.16
N HIS A 77 -99.58 -26.70 53.37
CA HIS A 77 -98.14 -26.95 53.21
C HIS A 77 -97.71 -26.78 51.76
N LEU A 78 -98.45 -27.37 50.81
CA LEU A 78 -98.17 -27.25 49.38
C LEU A 78 -98.21 -25.78 48.93
N HIS A 79 -99.23 -25.02 49.36
CA HIS A 79 -99.33 -23.61 49.03
C HIS A 79 -98.20 -22.78 49.67
N GLN A 80 -97.74 -23.12 50.88
CA GLN A 80 -96.56 -22.49 51.48
C GLN A 80 -95.28 -22.81 50.68
N GLU A 81 -95.11 -24.05 50.23
CA GLU A 81 -93.97 -24.50 49.44
C GLU A 81 -93.97 -23.88 48.01
N GLU A 82 -95.11 -23.84 47.33
CA GLU A 82 -95.26 -23.10 46.06
C GLU A 82 -94.90 -21.62 46.24
N ASN A 83 -95.35 -20.98 47.33
CA ASN A 83 -95.02 -19.59 47.63
C ASN A 83 -93.54 -19.36 47.98
N THR A 84 -92.82 -20.35 48.53
CA THR A 84 -91.36 -20.24 48.75
C THR A 84 -90.59 -20.49 47.45
N LEU A 85 -91.01 -21.46 46.64
CA LEU A 85 -90.44 -21.73 45.31
C LEU A 85 -90.62 -20.53 44.38
N ALA A 86 -91.81 -19.95 44.27
CA ALA A 86 -92.05 -18.76 43.43
C ALA A 86 -91.21 -17.54 43.84
N LYS A 87 -90.88 -17.40 45.14
CA LYS A 87 -89.93 -16.37 45.62
C LYS A 87 -88.49 -16.69 45.23
N ALA A 88 -88.09 -17.95 45.32
CA ALA A 88 -86.75 -18.40 44.92
C ALA A 88 -86.55 -18.27 43.40
N GLU A 89 -87.50 -18.70 42.58
CA GLU A 89 -87.50 -18.53 41.13
C GLU A 89 -87.43 -17.04 40.74
N LYS A 90 -88.20 -16.19 41.42
CA LYS A 90 -88.15 -14.74 41.20
C LYS A 90 -86.74 -14.19 41.50
N HIS A 91 -86.13 -14.55 42.63
CA HIS A 91 -84.78 -14.08 42.95
C HIS A 91 -83.72 -14.60 41.98
N ILE A 92 -83.82 -15.85 41.52
CA ILE A 92 -82.94 -16.38 40.46
C ILE A 92 -83.13 -15.59 39.16
N GLY A 93 -84.37 -15.23 38.80
CA GLY A 93 -84.65 -14.36 37.67
C GLY A 93 -84.04 -12.96 37.81
N GLU A 94 -84.15 -12.35 38.99
CA GLU A 94 -83.51 -11.07 39.31
C GLU A 94 -81.98 -11.17 39.19
N ASP A 95 -81.34 -12.18 39.80
CA ASP A 95 -79.90 -12.42 39.74
C ASP A 95 -79.39 -12.67 38.31
N LEU A 96 -80.14 -13.41 37.48
CA LEU A 96 -79.82 -13.60 36.06
C LEU A 96 -79.82 -12.26 35.31
N THR A 97 -80.83 -11.41 35.52
CA THR A 97 -80.85 -10.08 34.86
C THR A 97 -79.72 -9.16 35.33
N LEU A 98 -79.28 -9.29 36.58
CA LEU A 98 -78.12 -8.56 37.11
C LEU A 98 -76.81 -9.09 36.51
N PHE A 99 -76.70 -10.40 36.32
CA PHE A 99 -75.54 -11.03 35.70
C PHE A 99 -75.41 -10.66 34.21
N ASP A 100 -76.50 -10.65 33.46
CA ASP A 100 -76.51 -10.20 32.05
C ASP A 100 -76.10 -8.72 31.95
N GLN A 101 -76.63 -7.85 32.81
CA GLN A 101 -76.22 -6.44 32.89
C GLN A 101 -74.74 -6.28 33.25
N PHE A 102 -74.21 -7.13 34.14
CA PHE A 102 -72.78 -7.15 34.49
C PHE A 102 -71.91 -7.59 33.32
N LEU A 103 -72.30 -8.64 32.57
CA LEU A 103 -71.60 -9.08 31.36
C LEU A 103 -71.59 -7.97 30.30
N ASP A 104 -72.73 -7.31 30.08
CA ASP A 104 -72.85 -6.18 29.17
C ASP A 104 -71.94 -5.01 29.56
N ALA A 105 -71.91 -4.65 30.84
CA ALA A 105 -71.02 -3.60 31.37
C ALA A 105 -69.54 -4.00 31.25
N CYS A 106 -69.20 -5.26 31.53
CA CYS A 106 -67.84 -5.78 31.40
C CYS A 106 -67.36 -5.77 29.95
N ASN A 107 -68.19 -6.24 29.01
CA ASN A 107 -67.92 -6.22 27.57
C ASN A 107 -67.76 -4.78 27.04
N ARG A 108 -68.62 -3.84 27.46
CA ARG A 108 -68.49 -2.42 27.10
C ARG A 108 -67.17 -1.83 27.61
N ASN A 109 -66.84 -2.04 28.89
CA ASN A 109 -65.59 -1.53 29.48
C ASN A 109 -64.34 -2.15 28.83
N ALA A 110 -64.37 -3.46 28.51
CA ALA A 110 -63.28 -4.14 27.82
C ALA A 110 -63.08 -3.60 26.39
N ASN A 111 -64.17 -3.41 25.64
CA ASN A 111 -64.13 -2.83 24.29
C ASN A 111 -63.68 -1.37 24.30
N GLU A 112 -64.11 -0.56 25.28
CA GLU A 112 -63.66 0.82 25.42
C GLU A 112 -62.17 0.89 25.78
N ALA A 113 -61.70 0.03 26.68
CA ALA A 113 -60.28 -0.09 26.99
C ALA A 113 -59.44 -0.51 25.77
N ALA A 114 -59.91 -1.48 24.99
CA ALA A 114 -59.26 -1.91 23.74
C ALA A 114 -59.20 -0.77 22.72
N PHE A 115 -60.32 -0.06 22.50
CA PHE A 115 -60.38 1.08 21.59
C PHE A 115 -59.40 2.20 21.98
N ARG A 116 -59.34 2.56 23.28
CA ARG A 116 -58.37 3.55 23.78
C ARG A 116 -56.92 3.12 23.55
N VAL A 117 -56.60 1.84 23.74
CA VAL A 117 -55.25 1.29 23.46
C VAL A 117 -54.93 1.34 21.97
N GLU A 118 -55.88 1.02 21.09
CA GLU A 118 -55.72 1.10 19.64
C GLU A 118 -55.53 2.56 19.16
N GLU A 119 -56.32 3.50 19.70
CA GLU A 119 -56.21 4.92 19.37
C GLU A 119 -54.84 5.51 19.78
N GLU A 120 -54.35 5.19 20.99
CA GLU A 120 -53.03 5.61 21.45
C GLU A 120 -51.90 4.92 20.68
N SER A 121 -52.06 3.65 20.28
CA SER A 121 -51.11 2.99 19.38
C SER A 121 -51.06 3.67 18.01
N ARG A 122 -52.20 4.08 17.45
CA ARG A 122 -52.26 4.81 16.18
C ARG A 122 -51.56 6.17 16.27
N LYS A 123 -51.84 6.95 17.32
CA LYS A 123 -51.14 8.24 17.58
C LYS A 123 -49.63 8.05 17.70
N LYS A 124 -49.18 7.00 18.40
CA LYS A 124 -47.77 6.63 18.51
C LYS A 124 -47.16 6.31 17.14
N ASP A 125 -47.84 5.53 16.30
CA ASP A 125 -47.32 5.17 14.97
C ASP A 125 -47.30 6.38 14.01
N GLU A 126 -48.29 7.28 14.09
CA GLU A 126 -48.29 8.59 13.41
C GLU A 126 -47.06 9.41 13.82
N LEU A 127 -46.78 9.56 15.12
CA LEU A 127 -45.60 10.25 15.65
C LEU A 127 -44.28 9.60 15.23
N ILE A 128 -44.18 8.27 15.24
CA ILE A 128 -43.00 7.52 14.78
C ILE A 128 -42.75 7.77 13.29
N ASN A 129 -43.80 7.84 12.47
CA ASN A 129 -43.67 8.12 11.04
C ASN A 129 -43.22 9.56 10.78
N GLU A 130 -43.70 10.52 11.57
CA GLU A 130 -43.23 11.91 11.50
C GLU A 130 -41.77 12.06 11.96
N ILE A 131 -41.34 11.36 13.02
CA ILE A 131 -39.93 11.30 13.44
C ILE A 131 -39.06 10.75 12.31
N LYS A 132 -39.46 9.66 11.63
CA LYS A 132 -38.75 9.11 10.47
C LYS A 132 -38.67 10.10 9.31
N ARG A 133 -39.76 10.86 9.05
CA ARG A 133 -39.80 11.91 8.02
C ARG A 133 -38.80 13.02 8.32
N LEU A 134 -38.80 13.51 9.57
CA LEU A 134 -37.88 14.55 10.04
C LEU A 134 -36.42 14.08 10.00
N GLN A 135 -36.13 12.85 10.43
CA GLN A 135 -34.80 12.22 10.32
C GLN A 135 -34.32 12.17 8.86
N LYS A 136 -35.18 11.79 7.92
CA LYS A 136 -34.84 11.81 6.49
C LYS A 136 -34.50 13.22 5.99
N THR A 137 -35.26 14.24 6.39
CA THR A 137 -34.95 15.63 6.03
C THR A 137 -33.66 16.14 6.68
N LEU A 138 -33.38 15.76 7.94
CA LEU A 138 -32.15 16.10 8.66
C LEU A 138 -30.92 15.56 7.92
N VAL A 139 -30.96 14.29 7.48
CA VAL A 139 -29.86 13.68 6.72
C VAL A 139 -29.66 14.37 5.37
N SER A 140 -30.75 14.79 4.68
CA SER A 140 -30.62 15.61 3.47
C SER A 140 -29.90 16.92 3.75
N TYR A 141 -30.39 17.73 4.71
CA TYR A 141 -29.78 19.00 5.07
C TYR A 141 -28.33 18.85 5.57
N HIS A 142 -28.00 17.75 6.25
CA HIS A 142 -26.62 17.46 6.66
C HIS A 142 -25.72 17.15 5.47
N ASN A 143 -26.19 16.36 4.51
CA ASN A 143 -25.46 16.10 3.26
C ASN A 143 -25.27 17.37 2.44
N ASP A 144 -26.32 18.19 2.30
CA ASP A 144 -26.29 19.48 1.61
C ASP A 144 -25.32 20.46 2.31
N HIS A 145 -25.35 20.51 3.65
CA HIS A 145 -24.41 21.31 4.45
C HIS A 145 -22.95 20.86 4.25
N ASN A 146 -22.69 19.55 4.25
CA ASN A 146 -21.35 19.01 3.99
C ASN A 146 -20.89 19.33 2.56
N HIS A 147 -21.76 19.18 1.57
CA HIS A 147 -21.47 19.50 0.18
C HIS A 147 -21.15 21.00 -0.02
N LEU A 148 -21.99 21.89 0.51
CA LEU A 148 -21.75 23.33 0.49
C LEU A 148 -20.48 23.71 1.26
N THR A 149 -20.20 23.07 2.39
CA THR A 149 -18.98 23.26 3.17
C THR A 149 -17.73 22.84 2.38
N ASP A 150 -17.80 21.76 1.60
CA ASP A 150 -16.69 21.33 0.75
C ASP A 150 -16.51 22.22 -0.50
N ILE A 151 -17.60 22.70 -1.11
CA ILE A 151 -17.55 23.76 -2.13
C ILE A 151 -16.88 25.01 -1.55
N LEU A 152 -17.27 25.46 -0.36
CA LEU A 152 -16.66 26.63 0.29
C LEU A 152 -15.16 26.42 0.58
N LYS A 153 -14.74 25.22 1.01
CA LYS A 153 -13.31 24.88 1.16
C LYS A 153 -12.57 24.96 -0.18
N GLN A 154 -13.17 24.44 -1.27
CA GLN A 154 -12.58 24.50 -2.61
C GLN A 154 -12.49 25.94 -3.12
N SER A 155 -13.57 26.72 -3.02
CA SER A 155 -13.62 28.14 -3.37
C SER A 155 -12.58 28.96 -2.60
N ARG A 156 -12.41 28.72 -1.29
CA ARG A 156 -11.33 29.34 -0.49
C ARG A 156 -9.93 28.95 -0.96
N ARG A 157 -9.70 27.70 -1.35
CA ARG A 157 -8.43 27.26 -1.96
C ARG A 157 -8.18 27.96 -3.29
N TYR A 158 -9.19 28.09 -4.14
CA TYR A 158 -9.09 28.83 -5.41
C TYR A 158 -8.85 30.32 -5.19
N GLN A 159 -9.51 30.96 -4.22
CA GLN A 159 -9.28 32.35 -3.83
C GLN A 159 -7.85 32.57 -3.33
N GLN A 160 -7.34 31.70 -2.45
CA GLN A 160 -5.94 31.73 -1.98
C GLN A 160 -4.94 31.50 -3.12
N PHE A 161 -5.24 30.61 -4.06
CA PHE A 161 -4.43 30.37 -5.24
C PHE A 161 -4.39 31.61 -6.13
N LEU A 162 -5.55 32.16 -6.52
CA LEU A 162 -5.66 33.38 -7.32
C LEU A 162 -4.95 34.58 -6.65
N PHE A 163 -5.06 34.73 -5.33
CA PHE A 163 -4.33 35.77 -4.59
C PHE A 163 -2.81 35.64 -4.75
N LYS A 164 -2.24 34.42 -4.73
CA LYS A 164 -0.79 34.21 -4.92
C LYS A 164 -0.29 34.60 -6.31
N PHE A 165 -1.13 34.46 -7.35
CA PHE A 165 -0.83 34.85 -8.73
C PHE A 165 -1.14 36.33 -9.02
N ALA A 166 -1.94 37.01 -8.21
CA ALA A 166 -2.22 38.44 -8.39
C ALA A 166 -0.94 39.30 -8.24
N PRO A 167 -0.82 40.43 -8.95
CA PRO A 167 0.35 41.32 -8.86
C PRO A 167 0.66 41.72 -7.42
N LYS A 168 1.95 41.89 -7.11
CA LYS A 168 2.41 42.25 -5.76
C LYS A 168 1.93 43.63 -5.33
N GLU A 169 1.82 44.56 -6.27
CA GLU A 169 1.30 45.92 -6.06
C GLU A 169 -0.17 45.88 -5.63
N TRP A 170 -1.03 45.23 -6.43
CA TRP A 170 -2.45 45.05 -6.09
C TRP A 170 -2.66 44.33 -4.74
N ARG A 171 -1.85 43.29 -4.45
CA ARG A 171 -1.88 42.63 -3.14
C ARG A 171 -1.50 43.57 -2.00
N ALA A 172 -0.49 44.40 -2.18
CA ALA A 172 -0.09 45.39 -1.18
C ALA A 172 -1.22 46.39 -0.94
N ASP A 173 -1.88 46.89 -1.98
CA ASP A 173 -3.01 47.83 -1.85
C ASP A 173 -4.17 47.22 -1.07
N ILE A 174 -4.57 45.97 -1.36
CA ILE A 174 -5.61 45.25 -0.60
C ILE A 174 -5.21 45.05 0.87
N VAL A 175 -3.94 44.71 1.14
CA VAL A 175 -3.44 44.54 2.53
C VAL A 175 -3.36 45.88 3.26
N GLN A 176 -3.08 46.99 2.58
CA GLN A 176 -3.12 48.34 3.18
C GLN A 176 -4.57 48.76 3.47
N GLN A 177 -5.51 48.55 2.54
CA GLN A 177 -6.94 48.80 2.77
C GLN A 177 -7.47 47.98 3.96
N TRP A 178 -7.08 46.71 4.06
CA TRP A 178 -7.43 45.88 5.23
C TRP A 178 -6.91 46.48 6.54
N LYS A 179 -5.64 46.90 6.60
CA LYS A 179 -5.05 47.55 7.79
C LYS A 179 -5.75 48.86 8.15
N SER A 180 -6.08 49.69 7.16
CA SER A 180 -6.85 50.93 7.39
C SER A 180 -8.23 50.63 7.99
N ASN A 181 -8.98 49.69 7.41
CA ASN A 181 -10.30 49.30 7.89
C ASN A 181 -10.26 48.61 9.27
N GLU A 182 -9.17 47.89 9.59
CA GLU A 182 -8.97 47.24 10.88
C GLU A 182 -8.63 48.27 11.98
N ILE A 183 -7.88 49.33 11.65
CA ILE A 183 -7.61 50.47 12.54
C ILE A 183 -8.89 51.28 12.83
N GLU A 184 -9.76 51.47 11.85
CA GLU A 184 -11.05 52.14 12.05
C GLU A 184 -12.01 51.31 12.92
N ASN A 185 -12.11 50.00 12.69
CA ASN A 185 -12.99 49.12 13.48
C ASN A 185 -12.49 48.91 14.92
N ASN A 186 -11.17 48.84 15.16
CA ASN A 186 -10.62 48.62 16.50
C ASN A 186 -10.79 49.82 17.45
N GLN A 187 -11.20 51.00 16.97
CA GLN A 187 -11.62 52.11 17.84
C GLN A 187 -13.00 51.87 18.50
N SER A 188 -13.73 50.82 18.12
CA SER A 188 -15.10 50.54 18.59
C SER A 188 -15.24 49.27 19.46
N SER A 189 -14.14 48.62 19.87
CA SER A 189 -14.21 47.34 20.62
C SER A 189 -13.07 47.12 21.62
N GLU A 190 -12.88 48.07 22.56
CA GLU A 190 -12.32 47.71 23.87
C GLU A 190 -13.35 46.90 24.65
N LEU A 191 -13.34 45.56 24.50
CA LEU A 191 -13.76 44.58 25.52
C LEU A 191 -13.59 43.15 24.98
N MET A 192 -12.55 42.45 25.44
CA MET A 192 -12.53 41.06 25.93
C MET A 192 -11.13 40.46 25.80
N SER A 193 -10.35 40.51 26.89
CA SER A 193 -9.08 39.80 26.99
C SER A 193 -9.30 38.30 27.19
N ILE A 194 -8.56 37.46 26.47
CA ILE A 194 -8.25 36.08 26.87
C ILE A 194 -6.71 35.91 26.86
N PRO A 195 -6.06 35.47 27.95
CA PRO A 195 -4.59 35.42 28.01
C PRO A 195 -3.97 34.18 27.34
N ASN A 196 -2.85 34.41 26.66
CA ASN A 196 -1.73 33.49 26.40
C ASN A 196 -1.98 31.99 26.19
N GLU A 197 -1.68 31.55 24.96
CA GLU A 197 -0.77 30.42 24.76
C GLU A 197 0.22 30.75 23.62
N GLN A 198 1.37 30.06 23.59
CA GLN A 198 2.59 30.52 22.90
C GLN A 198 2.43 30.73 21.38
N ILE A 199 2.31 31.99 20.94
CA ILE A 199 2.46 32.38 19.54
C ILE A 199 3.97 32.50 19.23
N ASP A 200 4.56 31.47 18.62
CA ASP A 200 5.90 31.57 18.02
C ASP A 200 5.84 32.56 16.85
N ILE A 201 6.51 33.70 16.98
CA ILE A 201 6.43 34.82 16.03
C ILE A 201 7.31 34.53 14.80
N LYS A 202 6.93 33.51 14.03
CA LYS A 202 7.57 33.11 12.76
C LYS A 202 6.51 32.80 11.71
N PHE A 203 6.58 33.54 10.60
CA PHE A 203 5.62 33.56 9.50
C PHE A 203 4.24 34.15 9.84
N TYR A 204 4.18 35.48 9.81
CA TYR A 204 2.98 36.19 9.33
C TYR A 204 2.68 35.73 7.89
N ASN A 205 1.85 34.70 7.76
CA ASN A 205 1.36 34.22 6.48
C ASN A 205 0.19 35.11 6.02
N ASP A 206 0.23 35.57 4.77
CA ASP A 206 -0.83 36.33 4.06
C ASP A 206 -2.24 35.68 4.08
N SER A 207 -2.39 34.48 4.62
CA SER A 207 -3.63 33.69 4.58
C SER A 207 -4.79 34.25 5.44
N HIS A 208 -4.54 35.11 6.43
CA HIS A 208 -5.60 35.65 7.29
C HIS A 208 -6.36 36.84 6.68
N ALA A 209 -5.78 37.58 5.72
CA ALA A 209 -6.48 38.68 5.04
C ALA A 209 -7.65 38.20 4.16
N ILE A 210 -7.67 36.91 3.81
CA ILE A 210 -8.58 36.33 2.80
C ILE A 210 -9.86 35.73 3.43
N THR A 211 -9.95 35.64 4.77
CA THR A 211 -11.16 35.10 5.43
C THR A 211 -12.36 36.05 5.44
N ASN A 212 -12.18 37.31 5.00
CA ASN A 212 -13.23 38.31 4.95
C ASN A 212 -13.95 38.23 3.59
N GLU A 213 -15.27 38.04 3.59
CA GLU A 213 -16.09 37.75 2.40
C GLU A 213 -16.27 38.94 1.43
N ASN A 214 -15.57 40.05 1.67
CA ASN A 214 -15.87 41.38 1.13
C ASN A 214 -14.82 41.93 0.15
N TYR A 215 -13.85 41.10 -0.28
CA TYR A 215 -12.76 41.53 -1.18
C TYR A 215 -12.92 41.03 -2.61
N SER A 216 -12.91 41.96 -3.55
CA SER A 216 -12.98 41.70 -4.99
C SER A 216 -11.76 40.91 -5.48
N VAL A 217 -11.98 39.98 -6.40
CA VAL A 217 -10.92 39.12 -6.98
C VAL A 217 -10.29 39.84 -8.17
N TYR A 218 -8.95 39.93 -8.19
CA TYR A 218 -8.20 40.58 -9.27
C TYR A 218 -8.51 40.01 -10.67
N PHE A 219 -8.63 38.68 -10.75
CA PHE A 219 -8.94 37.95 -11.98
C PHE A 219 -10.45 37.89 -12.22
N THR A 220 -10.90 38.53 -13.30
CA THR A 220 -12.32 38.58 -13.70
C THR A 220 -12.65 37.58 -14.82
N LYS A 221 -11.64 37.15 -15.59
CA LYS A 221 -11.77 36.14 -16.66
C LYS A 221 -10.71 35.03 -16.51
N PRO A 222 -11.04 33.76 -16.82
CA PRO A 222 -10.06 32.66 -16.77
C PRO A 222 -8.85 32.87 -17.70
N GLU A 223 -9.06 33.51 -18.86
CA GLU A 223 -8.05 33.85 -19.87
C GLU A 223 -6.84 34.56 -19.24
N GLN A 224 -7.08 35.53 -18.34
CA GLN A 224 -6.04 36.34 -17.70
C GLN A 224 -5.04 35.52 -16.87
N LEU A 225 -5.47 34.37 -16.32
CA LEU A 225 -4.59 33.46 -15.60
C LEU A 225 -3.81 32.58 -16.57
N LEU A 226 -4.43 32.15 -17.67
CA LEU A 226 -3.78 31.38 -18.71
C LEU A 226 -2.66 32.20 -19.38
N ASP A 227 -2.90 33.48 -19.67
CA ASP A 227 -1.90 34.40 -20.21
C ASP A 227 -0.66 34.50 -19.29
N ILE A 228 -0.86 34.57 -17.96
CA ILE A 228 0.23 34.56 -16.97
C ILE A 228 0.97 33.20 -16.95
N PHE A 229 0.25 32.09 -17.13
CA PHE A 229 0.89 30.78 -17.25
C PHE A 229 1.73 30.68 -18.53
N THR A 230 1.22 31.14 -19.67
CA THR A 230 1.99 31.18 -20.93
C THR A 230 3.20 32.11 -20.81
N GLU A 231 3.08 33.30 -20.20
CA GLU A 231 4.23 34.18 -19.95
C GLU A 231 5.25 33.53 -18.99
N MET A 232 4.80 32.73 -18.01
CA MET A 232 5.67 31.99 -17.10
C MET A 232 6.36 30.80 -17.79
N GLU A 233 5.67 30.11 -18.69
CA GLU A 233 6.23 29.05 -19.54
C GLU A 233 7.27 29.64 -20.52
N GLU A 234 6.95 30.73 -21.22
CA GLU A 234 7.87 31.45 -22.10
C GLU A 234 9.13 31.96 -21.39
N LYS A 235 9.04 32.33 -20.10
CA LYS A 235 10.21 32.74 -19.29
C LYS A 235 10.97 31.58 -18.66
N SER A 236 10.29 30.48 -18.33
CA SER A 236 10.92 29.32 -17.68
C SER A 236 11.57 28.37 -18.67
N LEU A 237 11.02 28.21 -19.89
CA LEU A 237 11.58 27.32 -20.90
C LEU A 237 13.03 27.70 -21.31
N PRO A 238 13.37 28.98 -21.62
CA PRO A 238 14.75 29.38 -21.90
C PRO A 238 15.68 29.26 -20.67
N LEU A 239 15.13 29.34 -19.45
CA LEU A 239 15.91 29.13 -18.23
C LEU A 239 16.24 27.65 -18.03
N VAL A 240 15.31 26.76 -18.35
CA VAL A 240 15.53 25.30 -18.36
C VAL A 240 16.55 24.94 -19.43
N GLU A 241 16.40 25.41 -20.68
CA GLU A 241 17.37 25.24 -21.76
C GLU A 241 18.77 25.73 -21.36
N LYS A 242 18.85 26.93 -20.77
CA LYS A 242 20.12 27.48 -20.26
C LYS A 242 20.73 26.61 -19.17
N SER A 243 19.93 26.11 -18.23
CA SER A 243 20.41 25.24 -17.15
C SER A 243 20.94 23.90 -17.67
N GLN A 244 20.22 23.29 -18.62
CA GLN A 244 20.64 22.06 -19.30
C GLN A 244 21.94 22.30 -20.09
N TYR A 245 22.02 23.37 -20.88
CA TYR A 245 23.23 23.73 -21.63
C TYR A 245 24.44 23.93 -20.71
N THR A 246 24.26 24.58 -19.55
CA THR A 246 25.34 24.71 -18.56
C THR A 246 25.71 23.38 -17.91
N SER A 247 24.76 22.46 -17.70
CA SER A 247 25.04 21.10 -17.22
C SER A 247 25.87 20.32 -18.25
N GLU A 248 25.50 20.35 -19.53
CA GLU A 248 26.25 19.67 -20.59
C GLU A 248 27.68 20.23 -20.74
N ILE A 249 27.88 21.53 -20.58
CA ILE A 249 29.23 22.12 -20.53
C ILE A 249 29.99 21.59 -19.31
N LEU A 250 29.36 21.55 -18.13
CA LEU A 250 29.98 21.08 -16.90
C LEU A 250 30.38 19.60 -17.01
N ASP A 251 29.53 18.75 -17.60
CA ASP A 251 29.82 17.33 -17.85
C ASP A 251 30.97 17.15 -18.84
N ARG A 252 31.05 17.97 -19.89
CA ARG A 252 32.20 18.00 -20.81
C ARG A 252 33.49 18.39 -20.10
N ILE A 253 33.47 19.45 -19.29
CA ILE A 253 34.63 19.90 -18.48
C ILE A 253 35.04 18.81 -17.48
N HIS A 254 34.08 18.18 -16.81
CA HIS A 254 34.36 17.10 -15.87
C HIS A 254 34.99 15.89 -16.59
N SER A 255 34.52 15.56 -17.80
CA SER A 255 35.12 14.51 -18.62
C SER A 255 36.54 14.86 -19.11
N THR A 256 36.83 16.12 -19.48
CA THR A 256 38.19 16.51 -19.87
C THR A 256 39.12 16.45 -18.67
N ILE A 257 38.73 17.01 -17.51
CA ILE A 257 39.50 16.91 -16.26
C ILE A 257 39.77 15.44 -15.89
N LYS A 258 38.77 14.57 -15.97
CA LYS A 258 38.93 13.13 -15.70
C LYS A 258 39.95 12.47 -16.63
N ASN A 259 39.91 12.77 -17.93
CA ASN A 259 40.88 12.25 -18.89
C ASN A 259 42.29 12.77 -18.59
N THR A 260 42.45 14.07 -18.36
CA THR A 260 43.73 14.69 -18.01
C THR A 260 44.31 14.13 -16.71
N ILE A 261 43.49 13.88 -15.69
CA ILE A 261 43.93 13.19 -14.46
C ILE A 261 44.41 11.76 -14.77
N SER A 262 43.72 11.03 -15.65
CA SER A 262 44.13 9.68 -16.06
C SER A 262 45.47 9.69 -16.83
N GLU A 263 45.68 10.67 -17.70
CA GLU A 263 46.93 10.88 -18.44
C GLU A 263 48.09 11.21 -17.49
N HIS A 264 47.91 12.19 -16.59
CA HIS A 264 48.93 12.57 -15.60
C HIS A 264 49.25 11.42 -14.64
N ASN A 265 48.25 10.65 -14.19
CA ASN A 265 48.49 9.47 -13.37
C ASN A 265 49.30 8.40 -14.11
N HIS A 266 49.07 8.23 -15.42
CA HIS A 266 49.86 7.31 -16.24
C HIS A 266 51.32 7.80 -16.41
N GLU A 267 51.52 9.09 -16.65
CA GLU A 267 52.87 9.70 -16.71
C GLU A 267 53.62 9.59 -15.38
N VAL A 268 52.95 9.85 -14.26
CA VAL A 268 53.51 9.68 -12.91
C VAL A 268 53.92 8.23 -12.68
N GLU A 269 53.13 7.25 -13.10
CA GLU A 269 53.49 5.83 -12.97
C GLU A 269 54.68 5.44 -13.87
N GLN A 270 54.73 5.95 -15.10
CA GLN A 270 55.91 5.80 -15.96
C GLN A 270 57.17 6.42 -15.34
N LEU A 271 57.05 7.59 -14.69
CA LEU A 271 58.16 8.26 -14.02
C LEU A 271 58.65 7.46 -12.80
N LYS A 272 57.74 6.90 -11.98
CA LYS A 272 58.12 5.97 -10.90
C LYS A 272 58.88 4.75 -11.42
N ILE A 273 58.41 4.14 -12.51
CA ILE A 273 59.09 2.99 -13.12
C ILE A 273 60.51 3.38 -13.56
N LYS A 274 60.69 4.55 -14.19
CA LYS A 274 62.02 5.08 -14.56
C LYS A 274 62.90 5.37 -13.35
N ILE A 275 62.35 5.92 -12.27
CA ILE A 275 63.09 6.15 -11.01
C ILE A 275 63.57 4.81 -10.44
N ASN A 276 62.68 3.82 -10.28
CA ASN A 276 63.05 2.49 -9.79
C ASN A 276 64.12 1.82 -10.66
N GLN A 277 64.07 2.00 -11.99
CA GLN A 277 65.10 1.52 -12.91
C GLN A 277 66.45 2.21 -12.67
N PHE A 278 66.46 3.54 -12.49
CA PHE A 278 67.70 4.28 -12.19
C PHE A 278 68.24 3.94 -10.79
N GLU A 279 67.39 3.78 -9.78
CA GLU A 279 67.80 3.37 -8.42
C GLU A 279 68.46 1.99 -8.42
N GLU A 280 67.90 1.01 -9.16
CA GLU A 280 68.50 -0.32 -9.31
C GLU A 280 69.83 -0.26 -10.09
N VAL A 281 69.93 0.56 -11.15
CA VAL A 281 71.20 0.78 -11.87
C VAL A 281 72.26 1.42 -10.97
N ILE A 282 71.89 2.44 -10.17
CA ILE A 282 72.78 3.11 -9.21
C ILE A 282 73.26 2.10 -8.16
N LYS A 283 72.37 1.26 -7.63
CA LYS A 283 72.72 0.22 -6.67
C LYS A 283 73.70 -0.80 -7.27
N GLN A 284 73.44 -1.30 -8.48
CA GLN A 284 74.35 -2.20 -9.18
C GLN A 284 75.72 -1.56 -9.46
N GLU A 285 75.76 -0.26 -9.78
CA GLU A 285 77.01 0.45 -10.03
C GLU A 285 77.80 0.70 -8.74
N ILE A 286 77.14 0.96 -7.61
CA ILE A 286 77.79 1.00 -6.28
C ILE A 286 78.34 -0.38 -5.89
N GLU A 287 77.59 -1.46 -6.12
CA GLU A 287 78.07 -2.83 -5.88
C GLU A 287 79.29 -3.18 -6.77
N ARG A 288 79.28 -2.75 -8.04
CA ARG A 288 80.43 -2.84 -8.95
C ARG A 288 81.60 -2.01 -8.47
N GLU A 289 81.39 -0.77 -8.04
CA GLU A 289 82.46 0.10 -7.54
C GLU A 289 83.17 -0.54 -6.35
N ILE A 290 82.41 -1.06 -5.37
CA ILE A 290 82.94 -1.79 -4.22
C ILE A 290 83.74 -3.02 -4.68
N SER A 291 83.23 -3.78 -5.67
CA SER A 291 83.93 -4.93 -6.25
C SER A 291 85.25 -4.53 -6.95
N CYS A 292 85.23 -3.48 -7.77
CA CYS A 292 86.40 -2.95 -8.46
C CYS A 292 87.43 -2.36 -7.48
N GLN A 293 87.00 -1.67 -6.42
CA GLN A 293 87.87 -1.22 -5.34
C GLN A 293 88.55 -2.40 -4.63
N HIS A 294 87.82 -3.50 -4.40
CA HIS A 294 88.38 -4.74 -3.83
C HIS A 294 89.46 -5.36 -4.75
N ILE A 295 89.18 -5.45 -6.07
CA ILE A 295 90.16 -5.96 -7.05
C ILE A 295 91.39 -5.03 -7.15
N LEU A 296 91.19 -3.71 -7.18
CA LEU A 296 92.30 -2.75 -7.18
C LEU A 296 93.16 -2.82 -5.90
N ALA A 297 92.56 -3.15 -4.76
CA ALA A 297 93.30 -3.42 -3.52
C ALA A 297 94.13 -4.71 -3.59
N GLN A 298 93.68 -5.72 -4.36
CA GLN A 298 94.47 -6.92 -4.65
C GLN A 298 95.62 -6.61 -5.63
N CYS A 299 95.34 -5.97 -6.77
CA CYS A 299 96.33 -5.69 -7.82
C CYS A 299 97.46 -4.73 -7.39
N LYS A 300 97.23 -3.82 -6.44
CA LYS A 300 98.28 -2.93 -5.91
C LYS A 300 99.46 -3.65 -5.24
N ASN A 301 99.33 -4.95 -4.96
CA ASN A 301 100.37 -5.75 -4.32
C ASN A 301 101.42 -6.32 -5.30
N GLU A 302 101.19 -6.25 -6.62
CA GLU A 302 102.12 -6.75 -7.65
C GLU A 302 102.65 -5.59 -8.50
N LYS A 303 103.95 -5.29 -8.39
CA LYS A 303 104.57 -4.09 -8.99
C LYS A 303 105.54 -4.32 -10.16
N ASN A 304 105.72 -5.56 -10.62
CA ASN A 304 106.69 -5.90 -11.68
C ASN A 304 106.04 -6.79 -12.75
N ASP A 305 105.43 -6.17 -13.77
CA ASP A 305 104.88 -6.89 -14.93
C ASP A 305 105.94 -6.98 -16.06
N PRO A 306 106.41 -8.18 -16.44
CA PRO A 306 107.45 -8.36 -17.47
C PRO A 306 107.01 -7.94 -18.88
N LEU A 307 105.70 -7.80 -19.14
CA LEU A 307 105.18 -7.41 -20.45
C LEU A 307 105.59 -5.97 -20.83
N ILE A 308 105.68 -5.08 -19.85
CA ILE A 308 106.05 -3.66 -20.03
C ILE A 308 107.50 -3.55 -20.54
N GLU A 309 108.39 -4.43 -20.08
CA GLU A 309 109.80 -4.45 -20.47
C GLU A 309 110.01 -4.93 -21.91
N GLN A 310 109.20 -5.89 -22.38
CA GLN A 310 109.20 -6.32 -23.79
C GLN A 310 108.80 -5.19 -24.75
N ILE A 311 107.73 -4.45 -24.44
CA ILE A 311 107.24 -3.35 -25.29
C ILE A 311 108.25 -2.21 -25.40
N LYS A 312 108.95 -1.91 -24.29
CA LYS A 312 110.05 -0.94 -24.27
C LYS A 312 111.19 -1.34 -25.21
N ASN A 313 111.63 -2.59 -25.13
CA ASN A 313 112.74 -3.11 -25.96
C ASN A 313 112.40 -3.14 -27.46
N THR A 314 111.19 -3.57 -27.85
CA THR A 314 110.80 -3.62 -29.27
C THR A 314 110.64 -2.23 -29.89
N THR A 315 110.13 -1.27 -29.12
CA THR A 315 110.01 0.13 -29.52
C THR A 315 111.38 0.75 -29.82
N GLU A 316 112.37 0.51 -28.94
CA GLU A 316 113.72 1.06 -29.08
C GLU A 316 114.44 0.53 -30.34
N ILE A 317 114.21 -0.74 -30.71
CA ILE A 317 114.74 -1.35 -31.95
C ILE A 317 114.16 -0.66 -33.19
N LEU A 318 112.85 -0.41 -33.22
CA LEU A 318 112.19 0.23 -34.37
C LEU A 318 112.63 1.68 -34.54
N TYR A 319 112.77 2.42 -33.43
CA TYR A 319 113.22 3.81 -33.44
C TYR A 319 114.61 3.95 -34.07
N LYS A 320 115.60 3.17 -33.56
CA LYS A 320 117.00 3.19 -34.06
C LYS A 320 117.13 2.79 -35.53
N LYS A 321 116.22 1.95 -36.06
CA LYS A 321 116.31 1.43 -37.43
C LYS A 321 115.80 2.40 -38.50
N HIS A 322 114.80 3.23 -38.18
CA HIS A 322 114.07 4.02 -39.18
C HIS A 322 114.16 5.54 -39.00
N ILE A 323 114.79 6.02 -37.93
CA ILE A 323 115.00 7.45 -37.63
C ILE A 323 116.49 7.71 -37.39
N ILE A 324 117.08 8.64 -38.15
CA ILE A 324 118.51 9.02 -38.00
C ILE A 324 118.60 10.19 -37.00
N SER A 325 118.31 9.90 -35.73
CA SER A 325 118.47 10.82 -34.60
C SER A 325 119.11 10.08 -33.43
N ASN A 326 120.37 10.40 -33.12
CA ASN A 326 121.08 9.87 -31.95
C ASN A 326 120.75 10.69 -30.68
N ASP A 327 119.48 10.72 -30.33
CA ASP A 327 118.99 11.39 -29.13
C ASP A 327 118.92 10.39 -27.97
N MET A 328 119.95 10.40 -27.11
CA MET A 328 120.05 9.52 -25.96
C MET A 328 119.09 9.99 -24.85
N GLY A 329 118.14 9.13 -24.46
CA GLY A 329 117.24 9.36 -23.31
C GLY A 329 115.75 9.55 -23.64
N ILE A 330 115.31 9.28 -24.87
CA ILE A 330 113.91 9.45 -25.26
C ILE A 330 112.99 8.41 -24.57
N SER A 331 111.87 8.88 -24.01
CA SER A 331 110.80 8.04 -23.43
C SER A 331 110.12 7.16 -24.47
N THR A 332 109.72 5.93 -24.10
CA THR A 332 109.04 4.96 -24.99
C THR A 332 107.84 5.56 -25.74
N ILE A 333 107.04 6.38 -25.06
CA ILE A 333 105.89 7.08 -25.67
C ILE A 333 106.35 8.03 -26.79
N HIS A 334 107.44 8.77 -26.57
CA HIS A 334 107.94 9.73 -27.54
C HIS A 334 108.64 9.03 -28.72
N MET A 335 109.33 7.91 -28.48
CA MET A 335 109.84 7.05 -29.56
C MET A 335 108.70 6.57 -30.49
N LEU A 336 107.57 6.11 -29.91
CA LEU A 336 106.38 5.73 -30.69
C LEU A 336 105.79 6.90 -31.48
N GLN A 337 105.64 8.08 -30.86
CA GLN A 337 105.15 9.29 -31.54
C GLN A 337 106.02 9.70 -32.74
N THR A 338 107.35 9.62 -32.64
CA THR A 338 108.23 9.96 -33.77
C THR A 338 108.11 8.94 -34.91
N ILE A 339 108.00 7.65 -34.59
CA ILE A 339 107.75 6.58 -35.58
C ILE A 339 106.41 6.83 -36.29
N GLU A 340 105.35 7.14 -35.53
CA GLU A 340 104.02 7.44 -36.06
C GLU A 340 104.05 8.65 -37.01
N ASN A 341 104.72 9.74 -36.64
CA ASN A 341 104.88 10.92 -37.49
C ASN A 341 105.68 10.62 -38.76
N LYS A 342 106.69 9.74 -38.70
CA LYS A 342 107.44 9.31 -39.89
C LYS A 342 106.57 8.48 -40.84
N ILE A 343 105.73 7.59 -40.31
CA ILE A 343 104.77 6.81 -41.11
C ILE A 343 103.75 7.75 -41.78
N LYS A 344 103.17 8.71 -41.05
CA LYS A 344 102.26 9.72 -41.60
C LYS A 344 102.89 10.53 -42.74
N SER A 345 104.15 10.95 -42.57
CA SER A 345 104.89 11.66 -43.62
C SER A 345 105.09 10.82 -44.89
N LEU A 346 105.40 9.52 -44.76
CA LEU A 346 105.56 8.62 -45.90
C LEU A 346 104.23 8.35 -46.62
N LEU A 347 103.14 8.17 -45.87
CA LEU A 347 101.80 7.97 -46.45
C LEU A 347 101.34 9.21 -47.23
N ASN A 348 101.54 10.41 -46.70
CA ASN A 348 101.17 11.65 -47.38
C ASN A 348 101.93 11.85 -48.71
N ILE A 349 103.20 11.43 -48.78
CA ILE A 349 103.99 11.44 -50.02
C ILE A 349 103.44 10.45 -51.05
N ILE A 350 102.99 9.27 -50.61
CA ILE A 350 102.38 8.26 -51.49
C ILE A 350 101.03 8.76 -52.04
N GLU A 351 100.22 9.40 -51.21
CA GLU A 351 98.87 9.89 -51.56
C GLU A 351 98.86 11.02 -52.60
N HIS A 352 99.94 11.81 -52.67
CA HIS A 352 100.05 12.97 -53.57
C HIS A 352 100.96 12.76 -54.80
N MET A 353 101.36 11.51 -55.11
CA MET A 353 102.09 11.24 -56.36
C MET A 353 101.18 11.38 -57.58
N ASP A 354 101.65 12.05 -58.63
CA ASP A 354 100.92 12.18 -59.89
C ASP A 354 100.67 10.79 -60.52
N SER A 355 99.40 10.39 -60.57
CA SER A 355 98.97 9.11 -61.11
C SER A 355 99.41 8.89 -62.56
N SER A 356 99.54 9.95 -63.37
CA SER A 356 100.05 9.84 -64.74
C SER A 356 101.54 9.47 -64.76
N ALA A 357 102.35 10.09 -63.90
CA ALA A 357 103.78 9.80 -63.77
C ALA A 357 104.03 8.41 -63.17
N VAL A 358 103.22 7.99 -62.19
CA VAL A 358 103.26 6.63 -61.63
C VAL A 358 102.91 5.59 -62.70
N MET A 359 101.85 5.82 -63.48
CA MET A 359 101.43 4.92 -64.56
C MET A 359 102.45 4.84 -65.70
N GLU A 360 103.11 5.96 -66.05
CA GLU A 360 104.19 5.97 -67.04
C GLU A 360 105.44 5.24 -66.51
N ALA A 361 105.82 5.45 -65.25
CA ALA A 361 106.94 4.76 -64.62
C ALA A 361 106.67 3.25 -64.46
N GLU A 362 105.45 2.85 -64.11
CA GLU A 362 105.03 1.45 -64.04
C GLU A 362 105.03 0.80 -65.43
N LYS A 363 104.46 1.47 -66.44
CA LYS A 363 104.50 1.04 -67.84
C LYS A 363 105.92 0.95 -68.39
N PHE A 364 106.82 1.87 -68.02
CA PHE A 364 108.24 1.82 -68.40
C PHE A 364 108.94 0.63 -67.74
N ARG A 365 108.79 0.47 -66.42
CA ARG A 365 109.33 -0.67 -65.66
C ARG A 365 108.81 -2.00 -66.20
N GLU A 366 107.52 -2.13 -66.46
CA GLU A 366 106.93 -3.37 -66.96
C GLU A 366 107.36 -3.64 -68.42
N ASN A 367 107.45 -2.62 -69.27
CA ASN A 367 108.06 -2.75 -70.59
C ASN A 367 109.52 -3.21 -70.50
N SER A 368 110.31 -2.69 -69.55
CA SER A 368 111.70 -3.13 -69.32
C SER A 368 111.76 -4.59 -68.85
N ILE A 369 110.91 -5.00 -67.91
CA ILE A 369 110.82 -6.41 -67.44
C ILE A 369 110.47 -7.33 -68.62
N ARG A 370 109.40 -7.03 -69.35
CA ARG A 370 108.98 -7.81 -70.54
C ARG A 370 110.04 -7.81 -71.65
N ALA A 371 110.85 -6.76 -71.79
CA ALA A 371 111.94 -6.70 -72.75
C ALA A 371 113.11 -7.63 -72.36
N ILE A 372 113.49 -7.66 -71.07
CA ILE A 372 114.49 -8.58 -70.53
C ILE A 372 114.04 -10.04 -70.71
N GLU A 373 112.79 -10.36 -70.38
CA GLU A 373 112.23 -11.71 -70.59
C GLU A 373 112.22 -12.14 -72.05
N ARG A 374 111.85 -11.23 -72.97
CA ARG A 374 111.88 -11.50 -74.42
C ARG A 374 113.30 -11.76 -74.92
N GLN A 375 114.29 -10.97 -74.49
CA GLN A 375 115.69 -11.18 -74.87
C GLN A 375 116.21 -12.52 -74.39
N GLU A 376 115.95 -12.89 -73.12
CA GLU A 376 116.38 -14.16 -72.56
C GLU A 376 115.71 -15.36 -73.27
N LYS A 377 114.41 -15.26 -73.60
CA LYS A 377 113.72 -16.32 -74.37
C LYS A 377 114.31 -16.50 -75.78
N ILE A 378 114.60 -15.40 -76.50
CA ILE A 378 115.25 -15.46 -77.83
C ILE A 378 116.66 -16.08 -77.70
N ARG A 379 117.40 -15.75 -76.64
CA ARG A 379 118.73 -16.33 -76.37
C ARG A 379 118.64 -17.84 -76.17
N GLN A 380 117.67 -18.32 -75.39
CA GLN A 380 117.41 -19.75 -75.17
C GLN A 380 117.01 -20.47 -76.46
N GLU A 381 116.10 -19.91 -77.26
CA GLU A 381 115.70 -20.50 -78.54
C GLU A 381 116.86 -20.59 -79.55
N LYS A 382 117.75 -19.57 -79.61
CA LYS A 382 118.97 -19.63 -80.44
C LYS A 382 119.88 -20.79 -80.03
N VAL A 383 120.20 -20.91 -78.73
CA VAL A 383 121.05 -22.01 -78.22
C VAL A 383 120.44 -23.39 -78.52
N ILE A 384 119.11 -23.53 -78.38
CA ILE A 384 118.41 -24.78 -78.73
C ILE A 384 118.48 -25.07 -80.23
N ASN A 385 118.32 -24.06 -81.08
CA ASN A 385 118.37 -24.24 -82.54
C ASN A 385 119.79 -24.52 -83.05
N GLU A 386 120.83 -23.88 -82.50
CA GLU A 386 122.23 -24.20 -82.79
C GLU A 386 122.57 -25.64 -82.39
N PHE A 387 122.16 -26.08 -81.19
CA PHE A 387 122.36 -27.46 -80.74
C PHE A 387 121.61 -28.48 -81.64
N ARG A 388 120.38 -28.17 -82.06
CA ARG A 388 119.63 -28.98 -83.04
C ARG A 388 120.35 -29.04 -84.39
N HIS A 389 120.86 -27.91 -84.88
CA HIS A 389 121.56 -27.83 -86.16
C HIS A 389 122.85 -28.66 -86.16
N GLN A 390 123.69 -28.52 -85.13
CA GLN A 390 124.89 -29.34 -84.94
C GLN A 390 124.57 -30.84 -84.87
N LYS A 391 123.51 -31.22 -84.13
CA LYS A 391 123.09 -32.63 -84.02
C LYS A 391 122.56 -33.20 -85.34
N THR A 392 121.95 -32.38 -86.19
CA THR A 392 121.53 -32.78 -87.55
C THR A 392 122.75 -32.95 -88.46
N LEU A 393 123.71 -32.01 -88.45
CA LEU A 393 124.95 -32.11 -89.23
C LEU A 393 125.70 -33.41 -88.94
N LEU A 394 125.89 -33.74 -87.65
CA LEU A 394 126.53 -34.98 -87.20
C LEU A 394 125.76 -36.26 -87.60
N ARG A 395 124.44 -36.18 -87.81
CA ARG A 395 123.63 -37.30 -88.32
C ARG A 395 123.74 -37.44 -89.84
N THR A 396 123.82 -36.34 -90.58
CA THR A 396 123.98 -36.35 -92.04
C THR A 396 125.40 -36.71 -92.49
N SER A 397 126.40 -36.56 -91.63
CA SER A 397 127.80 -36.94 -91.90
C SER A 397 128.16 -38.38 -91.50
N ALA A 398 127.20 -39.17 -91.01
CA ALA A 398 127.43 -40.55 -90.59
C ALA A 398 127.21 -41.54 -91.76
N PRO A 399 128.23 -42.30 -92.21
CA PRO A 399 128.07 -43.32 -93.24
C PRO A 399 127.24 -44.52 -92.73
N PRO A 400 126.62 -45.31 -93.64
CA PRO A 400 125.75 -46.42 -93.25
C PRO A 400 126.51 -47.60 -92.65
N TYR A 401 125.86 -48.31 -91.72
CA TYR A 401 126.40 -49.47 -91.03
C TYR A 401 126.82 -50.61 -91.98
N GLN A 402 128.01 -51.17 -91.75
CA GLN A 402 128.36 -52.54 -92.16
C GLN A 402 128.42 -53.46 -90.94
N LYS A 403 128.15 -54.75 -91.16
CA LYS A 403 128.49 -55.84 -90.24
C LYS A 403 129.68 -56.61 -90.82
N VAL A 404 130.75 -56.75 -90.04
CA VAL A 404 131.63 -57.92 -89.82
C VAL A 404 132.73 -57.44 -88.86
#